data_AF-A0A917NYG4-F1
#
_entry.id   AF-A0A917NYG4-F1
#
_cell.length_a   1.000
_cell.length_b   1.000
_cell.length_c   1.000
_cell.angle_alpha   90.00
_cell.angle_beta   90.00
_cell.angle_gamma   90.00
#
_symmetry.space_group_name_H-M   'P 1'
#
loop_
_entity.id
_entity.type
_entity.pdbx_description
1 polymer ?
#
loop_
_entity_poly.entity_id
_entity_poly.type
_entity_poly.pdbx_seq_one_letter_code
_entity_poly.pdbx_strand_id
1 'polypeptide(L)'
;MLGAETVSLLCSLLEAEEPVITGYAVELHPMAAASLIEHGLLVPAGYDDVIGVETDGQEELVSVFPIDDGSALGYLDRYAGFVAVPPERLLRRRVDVSEAFRYLAVLLDVPRSHTPAEIVEGLCWDLGSARFAERPQRHSVWFARRLWDAATRKSVQTMLERRPHIRPRLILTSSTSSAGEFVVPPDTLTISVLDALKSPSGKFRFMLRALLPVGGA
;
A
#
# COMPACT_ATOMS: atom_id res chain seq x y z
N MET A 1 -2.22 -11.60 -11.17
CA MET A 1 -2.42 -10.14 -11.17
C MET A 1 -3.45 -9.85 -10.09
N LEU A 2 -3.12 -8.99 -9.12
CA LEU A 2 -4.00 -8.69 -7.99
C LEU A 2 -5.35 -8.11 -8.45
N GLY A 3 -6.43 -8.50 -7.76
CA GLY A 3 -7.77 -7.93 -7.96
C GLY A 3 -7.90 -6.53 -7.38
N ALA A 4 -8.95 -5.80 -7.75
CA ALA A 4 -9.16 -4.41 -7.31
C ALA A 4 -9.26 -4.28 -5.78
N GLU A 5 -9.96 -5.21 -5.11
CA GLU A 5 -10.07 -5.25 -3.65
C GLU A 5 -8.71 -5.50 -2.98
N THR A 6 -7.92 -6.44 -3.53
CA THR A 6 -6.57 -6.75 -3.07
C THR A 6 -5.64 -5.53 -3.15
N VAL A 7 -5.68 -4.79 -4.27
CA VAL A 7 -4.89 -3.56 -4.41
C VAL A 7 -5.41 -2.46 -3.49
N SER A 8 -6.73 -2.41 -3.25
CA SER A 8 -7.32 -1.46 -2.29
C SER A 8 -6.83 -1.71 -0.87
N LEU A 9 -6.82 -2.98 -0.43
CA LEU A 9 -6.27 -3.37 0.86
C LEU A 9 -4.78 -3.00 0.95
N LEU A 10 -3.99 -3.33 -0.07
CA LEU A 10 -2.56 -2.98 -0.12
C LEU A 10 -2.35 -1.46 0.02
N CYS A 11 -3.10 -0.65 -0.73
CA CYS A 11 -3.00 0.82 -0.63
C CYS A 11 -3.38 1.31 0.76
N SER A 12 -4.43 0.77 1.38
CA SER A 12 -4.84 1.12 2.74
C SER A 12 -3.73 0.82 3.76
N LEU A 13 -3.13 -0.37 3.69
CA LEU A 13 -2.00 -0.74 4.55
C LEU A 13 -0.79 0.16 4.29
N LEU A 14 -0.53 0.49 3.02
CA LEU A 14 0.45 1.49 2.62
C LEU A 14 0.08 2.91 3.02
N GLU A 15 -1.03 3.22 3.69
CA GLU A 15 -1.25 4.56 4.27
C GLU A 15 -0.98 4.62 5.78
N ALA A 16 -0.89 3.48 6.47
CA ALA A 16 -0.55 3.42 7.89
C ALA A 16 0.92 3.83 8.15
N GLU A 17 1.27 4.27 9.36
CA GLU A 17 2.68 4.56 9.67
C GLU A 17 3.54 3.29 9.52
N GLU A 18 3.12 2.22 10.19
CA GLU A 18 3.60 0.87 9.98
C GLU A 18 2.60 0.10 9.11
N PRO A 19 3.00 -0.45 7.96
CA PRO A 19 2.09 -1.12 7.04
C PRO A 19 1.80 -2.55 7.53
N VAL A 20 1.06 -2.64 8.63
CA VAL A 20 0.79 -3.86 9.39
C VAL A 20 -0.70 -4.17 9.36
N ILE A 21 -1.05 -5.46 9.36
CA ILE A 21 -2.41 -5.97 9.48
C ILE A 21 -2.47 -7.03 10.59
N THR A 22 -3.44 -6.90 11.49
CA THR A 22 -3.69 -7.86 12.57
C THR A 22 -4.38 -9.12 12.03
N GLY A 23 -4.33 -10.22 12.78
CA GLY A 23 -5.02 -11.45 12.38
C GLY A 23 -6.54 -11.24 12.27
N TYR A 24 -7.13 -10.45 13.16
CA TYR A 24 -8.55 -10.05 13.07
C TYR A 24 -8.87 -9.29 11.77
N ALA A 25 -8.06 -8.30 11.39
CA ALA A 25 -8.27 -7.54 10.16
C ALA A 25 -8.08 -8.39 8.88
N VAL A 26 -7.30 -9.47 8.95
CA VAL A 26 -7.21 -10.47 7.87
C VAL A 26 -8.54 -11.22 7.70
N GLU A 27 -9.25 -11.54 8.79
CA GLU A 27 -10.57 -12.20 8.74
C GLU A 27 -11.65 -11.33 8.09
N LEU A 28 -11.54 -10.00 8.22
CA LEU A 28 -12.44 -9.05 7.56
C LEU A 28 -12.21 -8.96 6.03
N HIS A 29 -11.02 -9.32 5.56
CA HIS A 29 -10.62 -9.26 4.15
C HIS A 29 -9.99 -10.56 3.66
N PRO A 30 -10.66 -11.72 3.79
CA PRO A 30 -10.02 -13.03 3.71
C PRO A 30 -9.44 -13.30 2.32
N MET A 31 -10.17 -12.99 1.25
CA MET A 31 -9.71 -13.22 -0.12
C MET A 31 -8.59 -12.26 -0.53
N ALA A 32 -8.71 -10.97 -0.16
CA ALA A 32 -7.71 -9.97 -0.46
C ALA A 32 -6.39 -10.26 0.29
N ALA A 33 -6.47 -10.55 1.59
CA ALA A 33 -5.31 -10.89 2.39
C ALA A 33 -4.64 -12.19 1.93
N ALA A 34 -5.40 -13.24 1.62
CA ALA A 34 -4.86 -14.48 1.07
C ALA A 34 -4.09 -14.23 -0.24
N SER A 35 -4.64 -13.41 -1.14
CA SER A 35 -3.97 -13.05 -2.39
C SER A 35 -2.66 -12.28 -2.15
N LEU A 36 -2.63 -11.35 -1.19
CA LEU A 36 -1.38 -10.66 -0.83
C LEU A 36 -0.34 -11.61 -0.23
N ILE A 37 -0.75 -12.57 0.60
CA ILE A 37 0.14 -13.59 1.18
C ILE A 37 0.72 -14.49 0.07
N GLU A 38 -0.13 -14.97 -0.85
CA GLU A 38 0.30 -15.81 -1.97
C GLU A 38 1.34 -15.12 -2.86
N HIS A 39 1.21 -13.80 -3.05
CA HIS A 39 2.16 -13.00 -3.82
C HIS A 39 3.39 -12.56 -3.02
N GLY A 40 3.54 -13.00 -1.76
CA GLY A 40 4.65 -12.61 -0.89
C GLY A 40 4.61 -11.16 -0.41
N LEU A 41 3.49 -10.46 -0.61
CA LEU A 41 3.30 -9.05 -0.27
C LEU A 41 2.98 -8.84 1.20
N LEU A 42 2.37 -9.83 1.86
CA LEU A 42 2.19 -9.86 3.31
C LEU A 42 3.05 -10.97 3.90
N VAL A 43 3.93 -10.60 4.83
CA VAL A 43 4.83 -11.52 5.53
C VAL A 43 4.56 -11.51 7.04
N PRO A 44 4.78 -12.63 7.75
CA PRO A 44 4.70 -12.66 9.21
C PRO A 44 5.54 -11.56 9.88
N ALA A 45 4.97 -10.92 10.90
CA ALA A 45 5.58 -9.77 11.59
C ALA A 45 5.52 -9.87 13.13
N GLY A 46 5.09 -11.01 13.66
CA GLY A 46 4.96 -11.24 15.10
C GLY A 46 3.55 -11.68 15.47
N TYR A 47 3.22 -11.59 16.75
CA TYR A 47 1.92 -11.95 17.29
C TYR A 47 1.33 -10.80 18.08
N ASP A 48 0.03 -10.60 17.96
CA ASP A 48 -0.75 -9.69 18.78
C ASP A 48 -1.01 -10.32 20.15
N ASP A 49 -0.86 -9.53 21.21
CA ASP A 49 -1.21 -9.84 22.59
C ASP A 49 -2.58 -9.27 22.99
N VAL A 50 -3.23 -8.54 22.08
CA VAL A 50 -4.58 -7.99 22.22
C VAL A 50 -5.35 -8.24 20.92
N ILE A 51 -6.57 -8.76 21.03
CA ILE A 51 -7.44 -9.03 19.88
C ILE A 51 -8.80 -8.36 20.01
N GLY A 52 -9.44 -8.09 18.88
CA GLY A 52 -10.85 -7.74 18.81
C GLY A 52 -11.74 -8.98 18.92
N VAL A 53 -12.73 -8.91 19.80
CA VAL A 53 -13.79 -9.91 19.95
C VAL A 53 -15.14 -9.22 19.94
N GLU A 54 -16.15 -9.88 19.36
CA GLU A 54 -17.51 -9.37 19.36
C GLU A 54 -18.24 -9.87 20.60
N THR A 55 -18.66 -8.96 21.49
CA THR A 55 -19.42 -9.25 22.70
C THR A 55 -20.68 -8.38 22.69
N ASP A 56 -21.87 -9.00 22.79
CA ASP A 56 -23.17 -8.32 22.73
C ASP A 56 -23.35 -7.40 21.49
N GLY A 57 -22.75 -7.76 20.35
CA GLY A 57 -22.81 -6.96 19.13
C GLY A 57 -21.97 -5.68 19.19
N GLN A 58 -21.02 -5.58 20.12
CA GLN A 58 -20.00 -4.54 20.19
C GLN A 58 -18.62 -5.18 20.07
N GLU A 59 -17.70 -4.48 19.40
CA GLU A 59 -16.30 -4.90 19.33
C GLU A 59 -15.57 -4.47 20.60
N GLU A 60 -15.02 -5.44 21.32
CA GLU A 60 -14.22 -5.24 22.53
C GLU A 60 -12.79 -5.73 22.31
N LEU A 61 -11.82 -5.01 22.87
CA LEU A 61 -10.42 -5.42 22.85
C LEU A 61 -10.11 -6.22 24.12
N VAL A 62 -9.60 -7.44 23.94
CA VAL A 62 -9.24 -8.34 25.04
C VAL A 62 -7.76 -8.72 24.97
N SER A 63 -7.11 -8.75 26.14
CA SER A 63 -5.74 -9.25 26.25
C SER A 63 -5.73 -10.77 26.17
N VAL A 64 -4.76 -11.28 25.42
CA VAL A 64 -4.53 -12.71 25.24
C VAL A 64 -3.36 -13.13 26.13
N PHE A 65 -3.55 -14.21 26.87
CA PHE A 65 -2.56 -14.75 27.80
C PHE A 65 -2.52 -16.28 27.71
N PRO A 66 -1.45 -16.92 28.20
CA PRO A 66 -1.34 -18.36 28.20
C PRO A 66 -2.43 -19.02 29.06
N ILE A 67 -3.09 -20.02 28.51
CA ILE A 67 -4.06 -20.90 29.17
C ILE A 67 -3.52 -22.34 29.15
N ASP A 68 -4.05 -23.20 30.03
CA ASP A 68 -3.70 -24.63 30.12
C ASP A 68 -2.19 -24.91 30.14
N ASP A 69 -1.55 -24.55 31.26
CA ASP A 69 -0.10 -24.66 31.51
C ASP A 69 0.79 -23.98 30.44
N GLY A 70 0.21 -23.08 29.63
CA GLY A 70 0.88 -22.32 28.58
C GLY A 70 0.94 -23.01 27.23
N SER A 71 0.18 -24.09 27.04
CA SER A 71 0.09 -24.80 25.76
C SER A 71 -0.80 -24.11 24.73
N ALA A 72 -1.71 -23.25 25.17
CA ALA A 72 -2.57 -22.46 24.31
C ALA A 72 -2.59 -20.99 24.76
N LEU A 73 -3.01 -20.10 23.86
CA LEU A 73 -3.24 -18.69 24.13
C LEU A 73 -4.75 -18.44 24.09
N GLY A 74 -5.25 -17.64 25.02
CA GLY A 74 -6.69 -17.37 25.15
C GLY A 74 -6.99 -16.09 25.91
N TYR A 75 -8.27 -15.78 26.03
CA TYR A 75 -8.76 -14.67 26.85
C TYR A 75 -9.85 -15.15 27.82
N LEU A 76 -10.18 -14.33 28.81
CA LEU A 76 -11.26 -14.61 29.75
C LEU A 76 -12.54 -13.92 29.29
N ASP A 77 -13.53 -14.72 28.88
CA ASP A 77 -14.89 -14.28 28.62
C ASP A 77 -15.72 -14.37 29.90
N ARG A 78 -16.54 -13.35 30.17
CA ARG A 78 -17.36 -13.26 31.39
C ARG A 78 -18.46 -14.33 31.48
N TYR A 79 -18.87 -14.91 30.37
CA TYR A 79 -19.93 -15.93 30.29
C TYR A 79 -19.39 -17.31 29.93
N ALA A 80 -18.43 -17.39 29.01
CA ALA A 80 -17.86 -18.64 28.50
C ALA A 80 -16.61 -19.10 29.28
N GLY A 81 -16.06 -18.28 30.17
CA GLY A 81 -14.81 -18.60 30.87
C GLY A 81 -13.61 -18.45 29.94
N PHE A 82 -12.62 -19.34 30.04
CA PHE A 82 -11.44 -19.27 29.17
C PHE A 82 -11.78 -19.68 27.74
N VAL A 83 -11.48 -18.79 26.79
CA VAL A 83 -11.68 -19.02 25.36
C VAL A 83 -10.32 -19.08 24.68
N ALA A 84 -10.00 -20.22 24.10
CA ALA A 84 -8.78 -20.41 23.33
C ALA A 84 -8.85 -19.62 22.01
N VAL A 85 -7.73 -19.00 21.62
CA VAL A 85 -7.60 -18.23 20.39
C VAL A 85 -6.70 -18.99 19.41
N PRO A 86 -7.16 -19.24 18.17
CA PRO A 86 -6.32 -19.82 17.14
C PRO A 86 -5.06 -18.96 16.87
N PRO A 87 -3.86 -19.56 16.73
CA PRO A 87 -2.63 -18.82 16.48
C PRO A 87 -2.70 -17.91 15.24
N GLU A 88 -3.51 -18.27 14.26
CA GLU A 88 -3.72 -17.49 13.03
C GLU A 88 -4.38 -16.13 13.29
N ARG A 89 -5.25 -16.04 14.32
CA ARG A 89 -5.88 -14.78 14.76
C ARG A 89 -4.91 -13.87 15.49
N LEU A 90 -3.89 -14.45 16.11
CA LEU A 90 -2.81 -13.72 16.78
C LEU A 90 -1.73 -13.28 15.79
N LEU A 91 -1.60 -13.96 14.64
CA LEU A 91 -0.51 -13.71 13.70
C LEU A 91 -0.65 -12.36 13.00
N ARG A 92 0.17 -11.41 13.42
CA ARG A 92 0.36 -10.12 12.78
C ARG A 92 1.17 -10.28 11.50
N ARG A 93 0.78 -9.56 10.45
CA ARG A 93 1.51 -9.51 9.18
C ARG A 93 1.88 -8.08 8.82
N ARG A 94 2.98 -7.91 8.09
CA ARG A 94 3.40 -6.62 7.55
C ARG A 94 3.52 -6.70 6.03
N VAL A 95 3.32 -5.57 5.37
CA VAL A 95 3.62 -5.42 3.95
C VAL A 95 5.13 -5.52 3.76
N ASP A 96 5.57 -6.41 2.89
CA ASP A 96 6.91 -6.33 2.33
C ASP A 96 6.91 -5.22 1.28
N VAL A 97 7.31 -4.02 1.71
CA VAL A 97 7.34 -2.82 0.87
C VAL A 97 8.25 -2.99 -0.34
N SER A 98 9.35 -3.75 -0.19
CA SER A 98 10.28 -4.01 -1.29
C SER A 98 9.65 -4.94 -2.34
N GLU A 99 8.95 -5.98 -1.90
CA GLU A 99 8.18 -6.86 -2.78
C GLU A 99 7.04 -6.10 -3.47
N ALA A 100 6.29 -5.29 -2.73
CA ALA A 100 5.19 -4.50 -3.27
C ALA A 100 5.64 -3.55 -4.39
N PHE A 101 6.74 -2.84 -4.19
CA PHE A 101 7.25 -1.92 -5.21
C PHE A 101 7.91 -2.62 -6.39
N ARG A 102 8.52 -3.78 -6.18
CA ARG A 102 9.00 -4.61 -7.29
C ARG A 102 7.84 -5.19 -8.10
N TYR A 103 6.77 -5.62 -7.43
CA TYR A 103 5.54 -6.04 -8.09
C TYR A 103 4.94 -4.90 -8.94
N LEU A 104 4.84 -3.68 -8.39
CA LEU A 104 4.38 -2.50 -9.13
C LEU A 104 5.31 -2.15 -10.31
N ALA A 105 6.63 -2.21 -10.12
CA ALA A 105 7.61 -1.94 -11.17
C ALA A 105 7.44 -2.90 -12.36
N VAL A 106 7.19 -4.19 -12.10
CA VAL A 106 6.90 -5.19 -13.15
C VAL A 106 5.61 -4.84 -13.88
N LEU A 107 4.54 -4.44 -13.18
CA LEU A 107 3.29 -4.03 -13.82
C LEU A 107 3.43 -2.81 -14.74
N LEU A 108 4.42 -1.96 -14.46
CA LEU A 108 4.72 -0.74 -15.21
C LEU A 108 5.74 -0.95 -16.33
N ASP A 109 6.17 -2.18 -16.62
CA ASP A 109 7.22 -2.47 -17.60
C ASP A 109 8.56 -1.76 -17.27
N VAL A 110 8.86 -1.61 -15.97
CA VAL A 110 10.19 -1.22 -15.51
C VAL A 110 11.15 -2.41 -15.72
N PRO A 111 12.39 -2.18 -16.21
CA PRO A 111 13.38 -3.22 -16.37
C PRO A 111 13.63 -3.94 -15.04
N ARG A 112 13.64 -5.27 -15.07
CA ARG A 112 13.90 -6.09 -13.88
C ARG A 112 15.27 -5.84 -13.24
N SER A 113 16.21 -5.26 -13.98
CA SER A 113 17.51 -4.85 -13.47
C SER A 113 17.47 -3.63 -12.57
N HIS A 114 16.36 -2.88 -12.56
CA HIS A 114 16.18 -1.75 -11.65
C HIS A 114 15.58 -2.24 -10.33
N THR A 115 16.23 -1.87 -9.23
CA THR A 115 15.74 -2.12 -7.88
C THR A 115 15.11 -0.82 -7.36
N PRO A 116 13.85 -0.87 -6.90
CA PRO A 116 13.23 0.30 -6.27
C PRO A 116 14.12 0.87 -5.16
N ALA A 117 14.31 2.18 -5.17
CA ALA A 117 15.21 2.87 -4.26
C ALA A 117 14.44 3.89 -3.43
N GLU A 118 14.62 3.85 -2.11
CA GLU A 118 14.02 4.84 -1.22
C GLU A 118 14.67 6.22 -1.42
N ILE A 119 13.83 7.24 -1.58
CA ILE A 119 14.25 8.62 -1.77
C ILE A 119 13.92 9.47 -0.56
N VAL A 120 12.77 9.22 0.06
CA VAL A 120 12.37 9.77 1.34
C VAL A 120 12.01 8.58 2.24
N GLU A 121 12.73 8.47 3.35
CA GLU A 121 12.59 7.35 4.30
C GLU A 121 11.13 7.12 4.67
N GLY A 122 10.68 5.89 4.45
CA GLY A 122 9.33 5.41 4.74
C GLY A 122 8.21 6.10 3.96
N LEU A 123 8.49 6.97 2.99
CA LEU A 123 7.49 7.84 2.38
C LEU A 123 7.52 7.88 0.85
N CYS A 124 8.69 7.81 0.21
CA CYS A 124 8.80 7.93 -1.25
C CYS A 124 9.94 7.09 -1.84
N TRP A 125 9.66 6.43 -2.96
CA TRP A 125 10.58 5.53 -3.65
C TRP A 125 10.64 5.83 -5.14
N ASP A 126 11.83 5.71 -5.72
CA ASP A 126 12.04 5.65 -7.16
C ASP A 126 11.79 4.22 -7.60
N LEU A 127 10.81 4.01 -8.47
CA LEU A 127 10.51 2.71 -9.04
C LEU A 127 11.27 2.48 -10.35
N GLY A 128 12.00 3.48 -10.85
CA GLY A 128 12.78 3.41 -12.07
C GLY A 128 12.09 4.11 -13.22
N SER A 129 12.20 3.54 -14.42
CA SER A 129 11.59 4.12 -15.62
C SER A 129 10.76 3.14 -16.40
N ALA A 130 9.54 3.55 -16.73
CA ALA A 130 8.52 2.78 -17.41
C ALA A 130 8.31 3.27 -18.85
N ARG A 131 7.90 2.36 -19.74
CA ARG A 131 7.41 2.72 -21.08
C ARG A 131 5.90 2.85 -21.04
N PHE A 132 5.40 3.91 -21.65
CA PHE A 132 3.98 4.18 -21.72
C PHE A 132 3.54 4.01 -23.17
N ALA A 133 2.42 3.31 -23.41
CA ALA A 133 2.12 2.67 -24.69
C ALA A 133 2.35 3.52 -25.96
N GLU A 134 1.99 4.82 -25.93
CA GLU A 134 2.10 5.72 -27.08
C GLU A 134 3.39 6.55 -27.12
N ARG A 135 4.29 6.36 -26.15
CA ARG A 135 5.54 7.12 -26.01
C ARG A 135 6.71 6.13 -26.05
N PRO A 136 7.58 6.18 -27.07
CA PRO A 136 8.74 5.30 -27.13
C PRO A 136 9.76 5.60 -26.01
N GLN A 137 9.67 6.78 -25.40
CA GLN A 137 10.55 7.23 -24.34
C GLN A 137 10.14 6.64 -22.98
N ARG A 138 11.15 6.36 -22.16
CA ARG A 138 10.98 5.94 -20.77
C ARG A 138 10.84 7.15 -19.86
N HIS A 139 9.87 7.08 -18.96
CA HIS A 139 9.55 8.12 -17.99
C HIS A 139 9.88 7.64 -16.58
N SER A 140 10.43 8.53 -15.75
CA SER A 140 10.69 8.22 -14.34
C SER A 140 9.37 8.01 -13.61
N VAL A 141 9.30 6.95 -12.80
CA VAL A 141 8.14 6.62 -11.97
C VAL A 141 8.59 6.61 -10.52
N TRP A 142 7.97 7.45 -9.71
CA TRP A 142 8.09 7.42 -8.26
C TRP A 142 6.81 6.89 -7.64
N PHE A 143 6.91 6.34 -6.44
CA PHE A 143 5.78 6.03 -5.57
C PHE A 143 5.87 6.87 -4.31
N ALA A 144 4.76 7.45 -3.87
CA ALA A 144 4.68 8.19 -2.62
C ALA A 144 3.43 7.79 -1.83
N ARG A 145 3.60 7.46 -0.56
CA ARG A 145 2.51 7.16 0.38
C ARG A 145 2.21 8.35 1.28
N ARG A 146 1.05 8.36 1.93
CA ARG A 146 0.69 9.36 2.95
C ARG A 146 0.72 10.80 2.46
N LEU A 147 0.42 11.03 1.17
CA LEU A 147 0.35 12.38 0.60
C LEU A 147 -0.82 13.21 1.14
N TRP A 148 -1.71 12.63 1.95
CA TRP A 148 -2.68 13.40 2.74
C TRP A 148 -2.02 14.22 3.86
N ASP A 149 -0.86 13.78 4.36
CA ASP A 149 -0.11 14.49 5.40
C ASP A 149 0.70 15.65 4.80
N ALA A 150 0.65 16.82 5.44
CA ALA A 150 1.32 18.02 4.99
C ALA A 150 2.86 17.91 5.12
N ALA A 151 3.36 17.27 6.19
CA ALA A 151 4.80 17.11 6.39
C ALA A 151 5.41 16.16 5.34
N THR A 152 4.69 15.09 5.03
CA THR A 152 5.01 14.15 3.95
C THR A 152 5.04 14.87 2.59
N ARG A 153 3.99 15.63 2.24
CA ARG A 153 3.96 16.42 0.99
C ARG A 153 5.16 17.35 0.87
N LYS A 154 5.48 18.09 1.93
CA LYS A 154 6.64 19.02 1.94
C LYS A 154 7.96 18.28 1.72
N SER A 155 8.13 17.11 2.34
CA SER A 155 9.34 16.29 2.21
C SER A 155 9.51 15.76 0.78
N VAL A 156 8.43 15.25 0.19
CA VAL A 156 8.42 14.78 -1.21
C VAL A 156 8.66 15.95 -2.16
N GLN A 157 7.98 17.08 -1.99
CA GLN A 157 8.18 18.27 -2.83
C GLN A 157 9.63 18.78 -2.80
N THR A 158 10.23 18.86 -1.61
CA THR A 158 11.65 19.23 -1.45
C THR A 158 12.55 18.29 -2.26
N MET A 159 12.21 17.01 -2.32
CA MET A 159 12.96 16.03 -3.11
C MET A 159 12.74 16.18 -4.62
N LEU A 160 11.52 16.52 -5.05
CA LEU A 160 11.23 16.83 -6.46
C LEU A 160 12.09 18.01 -6.94
N GLU A 161 12.20 19.06 -6.13
CA GLU A 161 12.98 20.26 -6.44
C GLU A 161 14.50 19.98 -6.48
N ARG A 162 15.00 19.13 -5.58
CA ARG A 162 16.43 18.73 -5.55
C ARG A 162 16.83 17.80 -6.70
N ARG A 163 15.86 17.10 -7.28
CA ARG A 163 16.07 16.17 -8.39
C ARG A 163 15.25 16.61 -9.60
N PRO A 164 15.58 17.75 -10.23
CA PRO A 164 14.90 18.16 -11.44
C PRO A 164 15.08 17.10 -12.52
N HIS A 165 14.05 16.89 -13.31
CA HIS A 165 14.08 15.95 -14.43
C HIS A 165 13.83 16.70 -15.72
N ILE A 166 14.61 16.34 -16.74
CA ILE A 166 14.47 16.88 -18.10
C ILE A 166 13.19 16.34 -18.76
N ARG A 167 12.63 15.25 -18.23
CA ARG A 167 11.46 14.56 -18.77
C ARG A 167 10.34 14.48 -17.75
N PRO A 168 9.09 14.31 -18.24
CA PRO A 168 7.94 14.19 -17.37
C PRO A 168 8.09 13.00 -16.42
N ARG A 169 7.84 13.22 -15.13
CA ARG A 169 7.84 12.23 -14.06
C ARG A 169 6.41 11.85 -13.69
N LEU A 170 6.19 10.56 -13.47
CA LEU A 170 4.95 10.06 -12.88
C LEU A 170 5.17 9.78 -11.39
N ILE A 171 4.29 10.29 -10.54
CA ILE A 171 4.20 9.93 -9.12
C ILE A 171 2.93 9.10 -8.94
N LEU A 172 3.10 7.84 -8.58
CA LEU A 172 2.00 7.00 -8.11
C LEU A 172 1.80 7.20 -6.61
N THR A 173 0.56 7.16 -6.15
CA THR A 173 0.26 7.27 -4.72
C THR A 173 -0.85 6.31 -4.27
N SER A 174 -0.73 5.80 -3.04
CA SER A 174 -1.78 5.06 -2.35
C SER A 174 -2.84 5.97 -1.73
N SER A 175 -2.55 7.26 -1.53
CA SER A 175 -3.52 8.24 -1.03
C SER A 175 -4.60 8.51 -2.08
N THR A 176 -5.84 8.73 -1.65
CA THR A 176 -6.93 9.13 -2.56
C THR A 176 -6.77 10.59 -2.98
N SER A 177 -7.16 10.93 -4.22
CA SER A 177 -7.06 12.30 -4.77
C SER A 177 -7.90 13.37 -4.06
N SER A 178 -8.72 13.00 -3.08
CA SER A 178 -9.45 13.93 -2.21
C SER A 178 -8.56 14.66 -1.18
N ALA A 179 -7.29 14.28 -1.07
CA ALA A 179 -6.29 15.03 -0.30
C ALA A 179 -5.82 16.26 -1.10
N GLY A 180 -6.03 17.45 -0.55
CA GLY A 180 -5.77 18.74 -1.22
C GLY A 180 -4.38 18.94 -1.84
N GLU A 181 -4.27 20.01 -2.64
CA GLU A 181 -3.17 20.40 -3.53
C GLU A 181 -1.77 19.89 -3.14
N PHE A 182 -1.43 18.68 -3.55
CA PHE A 182 -0.02 18.29 -3.68
C PHE A 182 0.51 19.00 -4.93
N VAL A 183 1.16 20.14 -4.71
CA VAL A 183 1.74 20.95 -5.77
C VAL A 183 2.99 20.25 -6.28
N VAL A 184 2.97 19.89 -7.55
CA VAL A 184 4.09 19.24 -8.22
C VAL A 184 4.63 20.15 -9.33
N PRO A 185 5.92 20.01 -9.72
CA PRO A 185 6.45 20.72 -10.86
C PRO A 185 5.61 20.48 -12.13
N PRO A 186 5.59 21.41 -13.10
CA PRO A 186 4.79 21.28 -14.32
C PRO A 186 5.01 19.98 -15.11
N ASP A 187 6.23 19.45 -15.06
CA ASP A 187 6.62 18.19 -15.71
C ASP A 187 6.39 16.96 -14.80
N THR A 188 5.49 17.04 -13.83
CA THR A 188 5.20 15.95 -12.92
C THR A 188 3.70 15.72 -12.83
N LEU A 189 3.28 14.46 -13.00
CA LEU A 189 1.90 14.06 -12.80
C LEU A 189 1.80 13.19 -11.56
N THR A 190 0.80 13.42 -10.73
CA THR A 190 0.46 12.55 -9.61
C THR A 190 -0.81 11.76 -9.92
N ILE A 191 -0.77 10.45 -9.74
CA ILE A 191 -1.89 9.53 -9.97
C ILE A 191 -2.10 8.67 -8.71
N SER A 192 -3.33 8.67 -8.18
CA SER A 192 -3.73 7.68 -7.18
C SER A 192 -3.94 6.32 -7.84
N VAL A 193 -3.32 5.28 -7.27
CA VAL A 193 -3.52 3.88 -7.69
C VAL A 193 -4.99 3.49 -7.50
N LEU A 194 -5.62 3.92 -6.41
CA LEU A 194 -7.03 3.64 -6.12
C LEU A 194 -7.97 4.27 -7.15
N ASP A 195 -7.72 5.51 -7.55
CA ASP A 195 -8.57 6.18 -8.54
C ASP A 195 -8.40 5.57 -9.93
N ALA A 196 -7.19 5.08 -10.25
CA ALA A 196 -6.95 4.38 -11.50
C ALA A 196 -7.70 3.03 -11.57
N LEU A 197 -7.91 2.35 -10.43
CA LEU A 197 -8.69 1.10 -10.35
C LEU A 197 -10.19 1.33 -10.49
N LYS A 198 -10.72 2.42 -9.94
CA LYS A 198 -12.17 2.74 -9.96
C LYS A 198 -12.68 3.21 -11.33
N SER A 199 -11.78 3.40 -12.29
CA SER A 199 -12.18 3.89 -13.59
C SER A 199 -12.78 2.80 -14.49
N PRO A 200 -13.99 3.02 -15.05
CA PRO A 200 -14.72 2.02 -15.84
C PRO A 200 -14.12 1.74 -17.23
N SER A 201 -13.43 2.70 -17.83
CA SER A 201 -12.45 2.42 -18.89
C SER A 201 -11.14 2.10 -18.17
N GLY A 202 -10.42 1.05 -18.56
CA GLY A 202 -9.12 0.66 -17.99
C GLY A 202 -8.06 1.77 -18.04
N LYS A 203 -8.27 2.83 -17.25
CA LYS A 203 -7.59 4.13 -17.31
C LYS A 203 -6.16 4.02 -16.88
N PHE A 204 -5.74 2.95 -16.22
CA PHE A 204 -4.30 2.73 -16.08
C PHE A 204 -3.62 2.70 -17.46
N ARG A 205 -4.23 2.03 -18.45
CA ARG A 205 -3.73 1.97 -19.84
C ARG A 205 -4.02 3.25 -20.66
N PHE A 206 -5.03 4.04 -20.28
CA PHE A 206 -5.45 5.27 -20.98
C PHE A 206 -4.87 6.57 -20.36
N MET A 207 -4.51 6.60 -19.08
CA MET A 207 -3.81 7.72 -18.42
C MET A 207 -2.31 7.68 -18.71
N LEU A 208 -1.77 6.48 -18.97
CA LEU A 208 -0.53 6.27 -19.71
C LEU A 208 -0.54 6.92 -21.12
N ARG A 209 -1.73 7.17 -21.68
CA ARG A 209 -1.96 7.79 -23.00
C ARG A 209 -2.02 9.33 -22.92
N ALA A 210 -2.38 9.89 -21.77
CA ALA A 210 -2.72 11.31 -21.58
C ALA A 210 -1.60 12.16 -20.94
N LEU A 211 -0.42 11.59 -20.71
CA LEU A 211 0.71 12.21 -20.00
C LEU A 211 1.50 13.24 -20.86
N LEU A 212 0.79 14.30 -21.30
CA LEU A 212 1.20 15.70 -21.55
C LEU A 212 0.45 16.33 -22.75
N PRO A 213 0.12 17.65 -22.70
CA PRO A 213 -0.79 18.32 -23.63
C PRO A 213 -0.32 18.22 -25.08
N VAL A 214 -1.29 18.20 -25.99
CA VAL A 214 -1.07 18.46 -27.41
C VAL A 214 -0.57 19.90 -27.52
N GLY A 215 0.74 20.09 -27.54
CA GLY A 215 1.36 21.38 -27.80
C GLY A 215 1.45 21.63 -29.31
N GLY A 216 0.56 22.48 -29.81
CA GLY A 216 0.80 23.42 -30.92
C GLY A 216 1.09 22.85 -32.31
N ALA A 217 0.05 22.85 -33.14
CA ALA A 217 0.12 23.42 -34.49
C ALA A 217 -1.10 24.32 -34.68
#